data_AF-A0A067E842-F1
#
_entry.id   AF-A0A067E842-F1
#
_cell.length_a   1.000
_cell.length_b   1.000
_cell.length_c   1.000
_cell.angle_alpha   90.00
_cell.angle_beta   90.00
_cell.angle_gamma   90.00
#
_symmetry.space_group_name_H-M   'P 1'
#
loop_
_entity.id
_entity.type
_entity.pdbx_description
1 polymer ?
#
loop_
_entity_poly.entity_id
_entity_poly.type
_entity_poly.pdbx_seq_one_letter_code
_entity_poly.pdbx_strand_id
1 'polypeptide(L)'
;MHCLKMATAILAFSLFSHLLLPTLLAISAQSNAIHAFPIREATIKDLQLAFKQNKLTSRQLVEFYLGEIHRLNPLLHGVIEVNPDALSQADKADYERKVK
;
A
#
# COMPACT_ATOMS: atom_id res chain seq x y z
N MET A 1 58.49 5.48 8.63
CA MET A 1 57.39 5.92 7.74
C MET A 1 56.31 4.86 7.46
N HIS A 2 56.52 3.57 7.78
CA HIS A 2 55.51 2.50 7.58
C HIS A 2 54.44 2.45 8.67
N CYS A 3 54.78 2.77 9.92
CA CYS A 3 53.84 2.71 11.06
C CYS A 3 52.70 3.74 10.95
N LEU A 4 52.98 4.93 10.39
CA LEU A 4 51.99 6.01 10.25
C LEU A 4 50.92 5.72 9.18
N LYS A 5 51.24 4.91 8.15
CA LYS A 5 50.29 4.51 7.08
C LYS A 5 49.30 3.43 7.54
N MET A 6 49.66 2.59 8.49
CA MET A 6 48.76 1.55 9.03
C MET A 6 47.72 2.16 9.98
N ALA A 7 48.13 3.14 10.80
CA ALA A 7 47.23 3.86 11.69
C ALA A 7 46.15 4.66 10.93
N THR A 8 46.52 5.29 9.81
CA THR A 8 45.55 6.01 8.96
C THR A 8 44.59 5.08 8.20
N ALA A 9 45.05 3.89 7.79
CA ALA A 9 44.18 2.88 7.18
C ALA A 9 43.14 2.32 8.16
N ILE A 10 43.52 2.09 9.42
CA ILE A 10 42.62 1.61 10.48
C ILE A 10 41.59 2.66 10.86
N LEU A 11 42.00 3.94 10.99
CA LEU A 11 41.09 5.06 11.27
C LEU A 11 40.11 5.29 10.10
N ALA A 12 40.58 5.18 8.85
CA ALA A 12 39.73 5.29 7.67
C ALA A 12 38.72 4.14 7.57
N PHE A 13 39.12 2.91 7.94
CA PHE A 13 38.25 1.73 7.93
C PHE A 13 37.18 1.78 9.01
N SER A 14 37.48 2.30 10.21
CA SER A 14 36.47 2.49 11.26
C SER A 14 35.47 3.60 10.90
N LEU A 15 35.94 4.72 10.35
CA LEU A 15 35.09 5.80 9.85
C LEU A 15 34.16 5.33 8.72
N PHE A 16 34.66 4.49 7.82
CA PHE A 16 33.87 3.91 6.73
C PHE A 16 32.81 2.92 7.25
N SER A 17 33.18 2.09 8.23
CA SER A 17 32.27 1.12 8.88
C SER A 17 31.14 1.81 9.67
N HIS A 18 31.45 2.90 10.38
CA HIS A 18 30.45 3.70 11.11
C HIS A 18 29.55 4.56 10.21
N LEU A 19 29.96 4.84 8.97
CA LEU A 19 29.16 5.60 8.01
C LEU A 19 28.25 4.70 7.15
N LEU A 20 28.63 3.44 6.93
CA LEU A 20 27.86 2.46 6.14
C LEU A 20 26.79 1.70 6.94
N LEU A 21 26.97 1.51 8.25
CA LEU A 21 26.00 0.80 9.09
C LEU A 21 24.66 1.55 9.31
N PRO A 22 24.63 2.87 9.57
CA PRO A 22 23.35 3.58 9.76
C PRO A 22 22.60 3.84 8.44
N THR A 23 23.29 3.86 7.30
CA THR A 23 22.66 4.06 5.98
C THR A 23 21.89 2.82 5.52
N LEU A 24 22.37 1.61 5.85
CA LEU A 24 21.68 0.36 5.49
C LEU A 24 20.39 0.14 6.32
N LEU A 25 20.36 0.59 7.58
CA LEU A 25 19.19 0.49 8.46
C LEU A 25 18.05 1.45 8.08
N ALA A 26 18.37 2.60 7.48
CA ALA A 26 17.39 3.59 7.03
C ALA A 26 16.56 3.12 5.83
N ILE A 27 17.11 2.22 5.00
CA ILE A 27 16.41 1.70 3.81
C ILE A 27 15.33 0.67 4.21
N SER A 28 15.54 -0.11 5.28
CA SER A 28 14.56 -1.09 5.76
C SER A 28 13.32 -0.50 6.45
N ALA A 29 13.33 0.79 6.81
CA ALA A 29 12.25 1.43 7.56
C ALA A 29 11.14 2.03 6.69
N GLN A 30 11.27 2.01 5.35
CA GLN A 30 10.19 2.40 4.45
C GLN A 30 9.23 1.24 4.23
N SER A 31 8.60 0.78 5.31
CA SER A 31 7.28 0.18 5.18
C SER A 31 6.36 1.31 4.73
N ASN A 32 6.14 1.44 3.42
CA ASN A 32 4.98 2.15 2.89
C ASN A 32 3.74 1.38 3.37
N ALA A 33 3.36 1.58 4.63
CA ALA A 33 2.04 1.29 5.10
C ALA A 33 1.14 2.24 4.32
N ILE A 34 0.72 1.81 3.13
CA ILE A 34 -0.39 2.45 2.43
C ILE A 34 -1.55 2.33 3.42
N HIS A 35 -1.85 3.42 4.10
CA HIS A 35 -3.01 3.50 4.97
C HIS A 35 -4.22 3.17 4.10
N ALA A 36 -4.79 1.98 4.32
CA ALA A 36 -5.99 1.55 3.64
C ALA A 36 -7.09 2.58 3.92
N PHE A 37 -7.75 3.06 2.87
CA PHE A 37 -8.87 3.97 3.01
C PHE A 37 -9.97 3.30 3.85
N PRO A 38 -10.53 3.96 4.89
CA PRO A 38 -11.54 3.37 5.74
C PRO A 38 -12.87 3.27 4.99
N ILE A 39 -13.19 2.10 4.44
CA ILE A 39 -14.41 1.90 3.63
C ILE A 39 -15.66 1.83 4.51
N ARG A 40 -15.58 1.26 5.72
CA ARG A 40 -16.73 1.14 6.63
C ARG A 40 -17.21 2.53 7.05
N GLU A 41 -18.54 2.72 7.03
CA GLU A 41 -19.20 3.98 7.35
C GLU A 41 -18.78 5.19 6.47
N ALA A 42 -18.01 4.97 5.39
CA ALA A 42 -17.70 6.04 4.45
C ALA A 42 -18.95 6.43 3.66
N THR A 43 -19.27 7.72 3.64
CA THR A 43 -20.38 8.21 2.83
C THR A 43 -20.04 8.14 1.34
N ILE A 44 -21.04 8.23 0.47
CA ILE A 44 -20.83 8.34 -0.98
C ILE A 44 -19.92 9.54 -1.32
N LYS A 45 -20.04 10.65 -0.58
CA LYS A 45 -19.18 11.83 -0.76
C LYS A 45 -17.72 11.52 -0.44
N ASP A 46 -17.48 10.77 0.64
CA ASP A 46 -16.13 10.36 1.06
C ASP A 46 -15.49 9.42 0.02
N LEU A 47 -16.26 8.43 -0.47
CA LEU A 47 -15.80 7.51 -1.51
C LEU A 47 -15.48 8.24 -2.81
N GLN A 48 -16.34 9.17 -3.25
CA GLN A 48 -16.10 9.98 -4.43
C GLN A 48 -14.85 10.86 -4.28
N LEU A 49 -14.64 11.46 -3.11
CA LEU A 49 -13.43 12.22 -2.83
C LEU A 49 -12.19 11.32 -2.83
N ALA A 50 -12.28 10.12 -2.26
CA ALA A 50 -11.19 9.16 -2.23
C ALA A 50 -10.78 8.69 -3.64
N PHE A 51 -11.76 8.45 -4.52
CA PHE A 51 -11.50 8.15 -5.94
C PHE A 51 -10.76 9.32 -6.62
N LYS A 52 -11.23 10.56 -6.42
CA LYS A 52 -10.58 11.76 -7.00
C LYS A 52 -9.16 11.98 -6.46
N GLN A 53 -8.92 11.62 -5.21
CA GLN A 53 -7.61 11.74 -4.56
C GLN A 53 -6.70 10.53 -4.82
N ASN A 54 -7.14 9.55 -5.64
CA ASN A 54 -6.43 8.29 -5.87
C ASN A 54 -6.10 7.51 -4.58
N LYS A 55 -6.89 7.71 -3.51
CA LYS A 55 -6.75 7.01 -2.22
C LYS A 55 -7.52 5.69 -2.19
N LEU A 56 -8.45 5.52 -3.11
CA LEU A 56 -9.28 4.33 -3.28
C LEU A 56 -9.52 4.15 -4.78
N THR A 57 -9.64 2.90 -5.23
CA THR A 57 -10.12 2.56 -6.57
C THR A 57 -11.45 1.81 -6.48
N SER A 58 -12.23 1.81 -7.56
CA SER A 58 -13.43 0.96 -7.65
C SER A 58 -13.08 -0.50 -7.46
N ARG A 59 -11.95 -0.95 -8.03
CA ARG A 59 -11.47 -2.32 -7.83
C ARG A 59 -11.30 -2.66 -6.36
N GLN A 60 -10.60 -1.81 -5.61
CA GLN A 60 -10.39 -1.99 -4.16
C GLN A 60 -11.71 -1.97 -3.38
N LEU A 61 -12.63 -1.08 -3.74
CA LEU A 61 -13.94 -1.00 -3.08
C LEU A 61 -14.77 -2.27 -3.30
N VAL A 62 -14.79 -2.79 -4.53
CA VAL A 62 -15.53 -4.02 -4.87
C VAL A 62 -14.89 -5.23 -4.21
N GLU A 63 -13.56 -5.36 -4.24
CA GLU A 63 -12.85 -6.45 -3.57
C GLU A 63 -13.12 -6.47 -2.05
N PHE A 64 -13.15 -5.29 -1.41
CA PHE A 64 -13.52 -5.18 0.00
C PHE A 64 -14.92 -5.76 0.27
N TYR A 65 -15.93 -5.36 -0.51
CA TYR A 65 -17.30 -5.83 -0.30
C TYR A 65 -17.49 -7.29 -0.69
N LEU A 66 -16.79 -7.81 -1.70
CA LEU A 66 -16.77 -9.24 -1.99
C LEU A 66 -16.20 -10.05 -0.81
N GLY A 67 -15.16 -9.55 -0.16
CA GLY A 67 -14.63 -10.13 1.08
C GLY A 67 -15.66 -10.14 2.21
N GLU A 68 -16.39 -9.03 2.41
CA GLU A 68 -17.44 -8.95 3.43
C GLU A 68 -18.62 -9.87 3.11
N ILE A 69 -19.04 -9.96 1.85
CA ILE A 69 -20.08 -10.90 1.41
C ILE A 69 -19.63 -12.33 1.69
N HIS A 70 -18.41 -12.70 1.30
CA HIS A 70 -17.87 -14.04 1.57
C HIS A 70 -17.89 -14.37 3.06
N ARG A 71 -17.51 -13.41 3.91
CA ARG A 71 -17.43 -13.59 5.37
C ARG A 71 -18.80 -13.64 6.06
N LEU A 72 -19.76 -12.81 5.62
CA LEU A 72 -21.01 -12.57 6.34
C LEU A 72 -22.22 -13.31 5.74
N ASN A 73 -22.23 -13.55 4.43
CA ASN A 73 -23.39 -14.13 3.76
C ASN A 73 -23.75 -15.56 4.22
N PRO A 74 -22.81 -16.43 4.68
CA PRO A 74 -23.17 -17.71 5.29
C PRO A 74 -24.02 -17.59 6.56
N LEU A 75 -24.01 -16.42 7.21
CA LEU A 75 -24.78 -16.16 8.44
C LEU A 75 -26.04 -15.32 8.14
N LEU A 76 -25.89 -14.30 7.30
CA LEU A 76 -26.94 -13.32 7.04
C LEU A 76 -27.85 -13.71 5.88
N HIS A 77 -27.37 -14.54 4.95
CA HIS A 77 -28.08 -14.94 3.74
C HIS A 77 -28.67 -13.76 2.95
N GLY A 78 -27.97 -12.61 2.94
CA GLY A 78 -28.43 -11.37 2.32
C GLY A 78 -28.10 -11.22 0.83
N VAL A 79 -27.28 -12.11 0.27
CA VAL A 79 -26.87 -12.13 -1.14
C VAL A 79 -27.18 -13.51 -1.73
N ILE A 80 -27.98 -13.54 -2.79
CA ILE A 80 -28.34 -14.79 -3.50
C ILE A 80 -27.23 -15.17 -4.50
N GLU A 81 -26.80 -14.20 -5.31
CA GLU A 81 -25.77 -14.39 -6.33
C GLU A 81 -24.91 -13.12 -6.44
N VAL A 82 -23.62 -13.31 -6.69
CA VAL A 82 -22.68 -12.23 -7.00
C VAL A 82 -22.51 -12.15 -8.51
N ASN A 83 -22.59 -10.94 -9.08
CA ASN A 83 -22.29 -10.72 -10.50
C ASN A 83 -20.83 -11.14 -10.81
N PRO A 84 -20.59 -12.12 -11.70
CA PRO A 84 -19.23 -12.56 -12.05
C PRO A 84 -18.39 -11.46 -12.71
N ASP A 85 -19.03 -10.45 -13.31
CA ASP A 85 -18.34 -9.36 -14.00
C ASP A 85 -17.99 -8.18 -13.07
N ALA A 86 -18.34 -8.24 -11.77
CA ALA A 86 -18.23 -7.10 -10.86
C ALA A 86 -16.82 -6.48 -10.82
N LEU A 87 -15.78 -7.32 -10.83
CA LEU A 87 -14.38 -6.87 -10.83
C LEU A 87 -13.98 -6.22 -12.17
N SER A 88 -14.41 -6.79 -13.30
CA SER A 88 -14.16 -6.24 -14.64
C SER A 88 -14.85 -4.88 -14.81
N GLN A 89 -16.08 -4.74 -14.32
CA GLN A 89 -16.80 -3.46 -14.34
C GLN A 89 -16.12 -2.42 -13.43
N ALA A 90 -15.58 -2.84 -12.29
CA ALA A 90 -14.81 -1.97 -11.41
C ALA A 90 -13.53 -1.45 -12.08
N ASP A 91 -12.80 -2.31 -12.77
CA ASP A 91 -11.62 -1.93 -13.56
C ASP A 91 -11.98 -0.95 -14.67
N LYS A 92 -13.08 -1.20 -15.40
CA LYS A 92 -13.59 -0.31 -16.44
C LYS A 92 -13.93 1.07 -15.86
N ALA A 93 -14.58 1.13 -14.71
CA ALA A 93 -14.90 2.39 -14.03
C ALA A 93 -13.65 3.15 -13.57
N ASP A 94 -12.61 2.45 -13.11
CA ASP A 94 -11.31 3.04 -12.78
C ASP A 94 -10.61 3.60 -14.01
N TYR A 95 -10.66 2.87 -15.13
CA TYR A 95 -10.13 3.33 -16.41
C TYR A 95 -10.85 4.59 -16.90
N GLU A 96 -12.19 4.59 -16.92
CA GLU A 96 -13.02 5.72 -17.33
C GLU A 96 -12.73 6.98 -16.49
N ARG A 97 -12.42 6.83 -15.20
CA ARG A 97 -12.05 7.94 -14.31
C ARG A 97 -10.69 8.55 -14.63
N LYS A 98 -9.76 7.78 -15.20
CA LYS A 98 -8.41 8.25 -15.55
C LYS A 98 -8.36 8.99 -16.88
N VAL A 99 -9.26 8.66 -17.81
CA VAL A 99 -9.28 9.21 -19.17
C VAL A 99 -10.16 10.47 -19.30
N LYS A 100 -10.85 10.85 -18.23
CA LYS A 100 -11.75 12.02 -18.17
C LYS A 100 -11.07 13.19 -17.48
#